data_AF-A0A6L5ZMH1-F1
#
_entry.id   AF-A0A6L5ZMH1-F1
#
_cell.length_a   1.000
_cell.length_b   1.000
_cell.length_c   1.000
_cell.angle_alpha   90.00
_cell.angle_beta   90.00
_cell.angle_gamma   90.00
#
_symmetry.space_group_name_H-M   'P 1'
#
loop_
_entity.id
_entity.type
_entity.pdbx_description
1 polymer ?
#
loop_
_entity_poly.entity_id
_entity_poly.type
_entity_poly.pdbx_seq_one_letter_code
_entity_poly.pdbx_strand_id
1 'polypeptide(L)'
;QGEEALAFVRARKTLGDGSDTSRIRRQQAFLSSLVRSVLSSGTLLNPATMLSILDAATQSLTADPQLANIQNLQDLALSMKDLKPNNITFVTIPWYPSGDGATILASKKKGAPIWDAIANDTPWPPSGGTGEALLKVQPEMIRVNVLNGTATKGMAKKVAKQLSDQGFRIGDVGNADTSTVTTTTAQYDPRWDVSAKTLIAATDAAGEPIKKSGQTMTLIIGSDFTAVTPVEITDLAEDRTANINTGDENFCAQ
;
A
#
# COMPACT_ATOMS: atom_id res chain seq x y z
N GLN A 1 23.91 5.52 1.56
CA GLN A 1 22.53 5.80 1.13
C GLN A 1 22.20 5.22 -0.26
N GLY A 2 22.87 5.61 -1.37
CA GLY A 2 22.60 5.02 -2.70
C GLY A 2 23.15 3.60 -2.89
N GLU A 3 24.39 3.33 -2.48
CA GLU A 3 25.01 2.01 -2.58
C GLU A 3 24.35 0.95 -1.68
N GLU A 4 23.86 1.36 -0.51
CA GLU A 4 23.12 0.49 0.40
C GLU A 4 21.74 0.11 -0.17
N ALA A 5 21.05 1.07 -0.83
CA ALA A 5 19.80 0.78 -1.54
C ALA A 5 20.04 -0.16 -2.73
N LEU A 6 21.13 0.04 -3.48
CA LEU A 6 21.52 -0.85 -4.57
C LEU A 6 21.87 -2.26 -4.06
N ALA A 7 22.59 -2.35 -2.94
CA ALA A 7 22.92 -3.61 -2.27
C ALA A 7 21.65 -4.32 -1.78
N PHE A 8 20.69 -3.59 -1.22
CA PHE A 8 19.39 -4.11 -0.78
C PHE A 8 18.58 -4.69 -1.96
N VAL A 9 18.54 -4.00 -3.10
CA VAL A 9 17.82 -4.44 -4.30
C VAL A 9 18.51 -5.63 -4.99
N ARG A 10 19.84 -5.72 -4.92
CA ARG A 10 20.63 -6.78 -5.57
C ARG A 10 20.89 -8.01 -4.70
N ALA A 11 20.68 -7.93 -3.39
CA ALA A 11 20.88 -9.06 -2.49
C ALA A 11 20.00 -10.26 -2.89
N ARG A 12 20.62 -11.37 -3.28
CA ARG A 12 19.92 -12.60 -3.72
C ARG A 12 19.93 -13.72 -2.68
N LYS A 13 21.01 -13.90 -1.92
CA LYS A 13 21.20 -15.05 -1.00
C LYS A 13 21.16 -14.70 0.49
N THR A 14 21.30 -13.42 0.83
CA THR A 14 21.49 -12.94 2.20
C THR A 14 20.22 -12.36 2.84
N LEU A 15 19.16 -12.13 2.06
CA LEU A 15 17.89 -11.54 2.50
C LEU A 15 16.70 -12.26 1.83
N GLY A 16 15.72 -12.69 2.63
CA GLY A 16 14.56 -13.48 2.18
C GLY A 16 14.85 -14.99 2.04
N ASP A 17 13.97 -15.71 1.35
CA ASP A 17 14.08 -17.16 1.10
C ASP A 17 15.08 -17.55 -0.01
N GLY A 18 15.81 -16.56 -0.56
CA GLY A 18 16.77 -16.76 -1.64
C GLY A 18 16.16 -16.87 -3.05
N SER A 19 14.84 -16.71 -3.18
CA SER A 19 14.12 -16.79 -4.45
C SER A 19 14.16 -15.48 -5.26
N ASP A 20 13.92 -15.58 -6.58
CA ASP A 20 13.79 -14.41 -7.45
C ASP A 20 12.54 -13.56 -7.11
N THR A 21 11.49 -14.21 -6.60
CA THR A 21 10.25 -13.55 -6.17
C THR A 21 10.45 -12.65 -4.95
N SER A 22 11.30 -13.08 -4.00
CA SER A 22 11.72 -12.22 -2.88
C SER A 22 12.52 -11.00 -3.35
N ARG A 23 13.29 -11.13 -4.44
CA ARG A 23 14.02 -10.01 -5.07
C ARG A 23 13.09 -9.04 -5.78
N ILE A 24 12.10 -9.53 -6.54
CA ILE A 24 11.07 -8.69 -7.19
C ILE A 24 10.33 -7.85 -6.15
N ARG A 25 9.98 -8.43 -4.99
CA ARG A 25 9.33 -7.68 -3.91
C ARG A 25 10.19 -6.53 -3.37
N ARG A 26 11.51 -6.73 -3.22
CA ARG A 26 12.44 -5.67 -2.82
C ARG A 26 12.63 -4.60 -3.90
N GLN A 27 12.59 -4.97 -5.18
CA GLN A 27 12.61 -4.02 -6.29
C GLN A 27 11.36 -3.12 -6.27
N GLN A 28 10.18 -3.71 -6.08
CA GLN A 28 8.93 -2.98 -5.93
C GLN A 28 8.97 -2.05 -4.70
N ALA A 29 9.53 -2.52 -3.58
CA ALA A 29 9.74 -1.70 -2.38
C ALA A 29 10.61 -0.47 -2.64
N PHE A 30 11.72 -0.66 -3.34
CA PHE A 30 12.63 0.41 -3.70
C PHE A 30 11.94 1.42 -4.62
N LEU A 31 11.28 0.96 -5.68
CA LEU A 31 10.52 1.83 -6.60
C LEU A 31 9.42 2.60 -5.87
N SER A 32 8.68 1.95 -4.98
CA SER A 32 7.68 2.58 -4.11
C SER A 32 8.29 3.68 -3.23
N SER A 33 9.44 3.43 -2.61
CA SER A 33 10.15 4.46 -1.82
C SER A 33 10.65 5.62 -2.67
N LEU A 34 11.15 5.35 -3.88
CA LEU A 34 11.61 6.34 -4.83
C LEU A 34 10.45 7.24 -5.28
N VAL A 35 9.33 6.64 -5.68
CA VAL A 35 8.15 7.40 -6.13
C VAL A 35 7.60 8.26 -4.99
N ARG A 36 7.51 7.74 -3.76
CA ARG A 36 7.13 8.56 -2.59
C ARG A 36 8.08 9.71 -2.34
N SER A 37 9.37 9.51 -2.52
CA SER A 37 10.37 10.57 -2.35
C SER A 37 10.22 11.65 -3.42
N VAL A 38 10.08 11.24 -4.69
CA VAL A 38 9.93 12.15 -5.84
C VAL A 38 8.63 12.94 -5.77
N LEU A 39 7.52 12.27 -5.42
CA LEU A 39 6.20 12.88 -5.31
C LEU A 39 5.95 13.59 -3.97
N SER A 40 6.94 13.63 -3.08
CA SER A 40 6.80 14.36 -1.82
C SER A 40 6.68 15.86 -2.09
N SER A 41 5.80 16.54 -1.34
CA SER A 41 5.59 17.99 -1.50
C SER A 41 6.90 18.78 -1.34
N GLY A 42 7.82 18.31 -0.51
CA GLY A 42 9.14 18.94 -0.34
C GLY A 42 10.05 18.85 -1.57
N THR A 43 9.90 17.80 -2.39
CA THR A 43 10.64 17.64 -3.64
C THR A 43 9.95 18.34 -4.81
N LEU A 44 8.63 18.17 -4.96
CA LEU A 44 7.87 18.76 -6.07
C LEU A 44 7.77 20.29 -5.99
N LEU A 45 7.69 20.86 -4.78
CA LEU A 45 7.62 22.31 -4.60
C LEU A 45 9.00 22.97 -4.55
N ASN A 46 10.08 22.20 -4.70
CA ASN A 46 11.45 22.71 -4.73
C ASN A 46 12.04 22.59 -6.15
N PRO A 47 12.02 23.68 -6.96
CA PRO A 47 12.47 23.64 -8.34
C PRO A 47 13.95 23.26 -8.48
N ALA A 48 14.81 23.63 -7.51
CA ALA A 48 16.22 23.24 -7.53
C ALA A 48 16.40 21.73 -7.33
N THR A 49 15.69 21.14 -6.35
CA THR A 49 15.73 19.69 -6.11
C THR A 49 15.17 18.91 -7.30
N MET A 50 14.07 19.37 -7.91
CA MET A 50 13.46 18.74 -9.07
C MET A 50 14.41 18.73 -10.28
N LEU A 51 15.08 19.86 -10.56
CA LEU A 51 16.07 19.94 -11.64
C LEU A 51 17.28 19.04 -11.40
N SER A 52 17.79 18.95 -10.17
CA SER A 52 18.89 18.04 -9.84
C SER A 52 18.52 16.56 -10.02
N ILE A 53 17.28 16.18 -9.69
CA ILE A 53 16.78 14.81 -9.92
C ILE A 53 16.68 14.51 -11.42
N LEU A 54 16.14 15.46 -12.21
CA LEU A 54 16.02 15.30 -13.66
C LEU A 54 17.39 15.18 -14.34
N ASP A 55 18.37 15.99 -13.95
CA ASP A 55 19.75 15.94 -14.47
C ASP A 55 20.47 14.64 -14.10
N ALA A 56 20.33 14.18 -12.84
CA ALA A 56 20.88 12.90 -12.43
C ALA A 56 20.24 11.72 -13.19
N ALA A 57 18.93 11.80 -13.48
CA ALA A 57 18.20 10.79 -14.23
C ALA A 57 18.65 10.73 -15.70
N THR A 58 18.84 11.86 -16.38
CA THR A 58 19.33 11.89 -17.77
C THR A 58 20.76 11.40 -17.91
N GLN A 59 21.60 11.56 -16.88
CA GLN A 59 22.97 11.04 -16.87
C GLN A 59 23.06 9.55 -16.51
N SER A 60 22.07 9.03 -15.76
CA SER A 60 22.08 7.66 -15.23
C SER A 60 21.19 6.68 -16.01
N LEU A 61 20.36 7.18 -16.93
CA LEU A 61 19.40 6.38 -17.69
C LEU A 61 19.57 6.62 -19.19
N THR A 62 19.56 5.55 -19.97
CA THR A 62 19.36 5.65 -21.42
C THR A 62 17.86 5.69 -21.69
N ALA A 63 17.33 6.87 -21.99
CA ALA A 63 15.95 7.05 -22.41
C ALA A 63 15.81 6.90 -23.93
N ASP A 64 14.60 6.58 -24.39
CA ASP A 64 14.27 6.69 -25.82
C ASP A 64 14.57 8.14 -26.29
N PRO A 65 15.13 8.37 -27.49
CA PRO A 65 15.44 9.71 -27.98
C PRO A 65 14.26 10.69 -27.94
N GLN A 66 13.02 10.20 -28.08
CA GLN A 66 11.81 11.01 -27.98
C GLN A 66 11.48 11.41 -26.54
N LEU A 67 11.99 10.69 -25.53
CA LEU A 67 11.88 11.01 -24.11
C LEU A 67 13.14 11.67 -23.55
N ALA A 68 14.27 11.61 -24.25
CA ALA A 68 15.58 12.10 -23.82
C ALA A 68 15.76 13.63 -23.89
N ASN A 69 14.66 14.40 -23.84
CA ASN A 69 14.71 15.85 -23.73
C ASN A 69 14.07 16.31 -22.41
N ILE A 70 14.57 17.43 -21.88
CA ILE A 70 14.18 17.94 -20.56
C ILE A 70 12.69 18.29 -20.51
N GLN A 71 12.11 18.79 -21.60
CA GLN A 71 10.70 19.20 -21.65
C GLN A 71 9.77 18.00 -21.49
N ASN A 72 10.02 16.91 -22.21
CA ASN A 72 9.20 15.70 -22.17
C ASN A 72 9.31 15.00 -20.80
N LEU A 73 10.49 15.04 -20.17
CA LEU A 73 10.66 14.55 -18.80
C LEU A 73 9.94 15.43 -17.78
N GLN A 74 9.92 16.76 -17.99
CA GLN A 74 9.14 17.68 -17.16
C GLN A 74 7.64 17.43 -17.31
N ASP A 75 7.13 17.29 -18.53
CA ASP A 75 5.72 17.03 -18.81
C ASP A 75 5.29 15.69 -18.21
N LEU A 76 6.14 14.66 -18.30
CA LEU A 76 5.92 13.37 -17.64
C LEU A 76 5.85 13.52 -16.11
N ALA A 77 6.81 14.23 -15.50
CA ALA A 77 6.81 14.46 -14.05
C ALA A 77 5.58 15.25 -13.59
N LEU A 78 5.16 16.27 -14.36
CA LEU A 78 3.96 17.05 -14.09
C LEU A 78 2.67 16.23 -14.26
N SER A 79 2.62 15.30 -15.23
CA SER A 79 1.48 14.38 -15.38
C SER A 79 1.29 13.47 -14.16
N MET A 80 2.38 13.20 -13.42
CA MET A 80 2.37 12.37 -12.22
C MET A 80 2.13 13.15 -10.93
N LYS A 81 2.01 14.50 -10.97
CA LYS A 81 1.94 15.34 -9.76
C LYS A 81 0.77 15.02 -8.83
N ASP A 82 -0.34 14.52 -9.38
CA ASP A 82 -1.56 14.19 -8.63
C ASP A 82 -1.61 12.69 -8.24
N LEU A 83 -0.59 11.91 -8.58
CA LEU A 83 -0.50 10.48 -8.26
C LEU A 83 -0.22 10.32 -6.77
N LYS A 84 -1.18 9.72 -6.05
CA LYS A 84 -0.98 9.36 -4.63
C LYS A 84 -0.30 8.00 -4.54
N PRO A 85 0.62 7.77 -3.58
CA PRO A 85 1.27 6.46 -3.39
C PRO A 85 0.30 5.27 -3.29
N ASN A 86 -0.87 5.46 -2.67
CA ASN A 86 -1.91 4.43 -2.55
C ASN A 86 -2.58 4.07 -3.88
N ASN A 87 -2.43 4.91 -4.92
CA ASN A 87 -2.96 4.66 -6.27
C ASN A 87 -1.94 3.96 -7.17
N ILE A 88 -0.76 3.64 -6.65
CA ILE A 88 0.29 2.94 -7.41
C ILE A 88 0.22 1.46 -7.09
N THR A 89 -0.08 0.66 -8.10
CA THR A 89 -0.11 -0.80 -8.01
C THR A 89 1.15 -1.38 -8.64
N PHE A 90 1.87 -2.19 -7.88
CA PHE A 90 2.91 -3.07 -8.39
C PHE A 90 2.34 -4.47 -8.57
N VAL A 91 2.43 -5.01 -9.78
CA VAL A 91 1.99 -6.38 -10.10
C VAL A 91 3.16 -7.18 -10.66
N THR A 92 3.24 -8.46 -10.27
CA THR A 92 4.12 -9.42 -10.95
C THR A 92 3.26 -10.24 -11.89
N ILE A 93 3.66 -10.37 -13.16
CA ILE A 93 2.94 -11.23 -14.11
C ILE A 93 2.87 -12.65 -13.53
N PRO A 94 1.67 -13.26 -13.42
CA PRO A 94 1.53 -14.60 -12.90
C PRO A 94 2.38 -15.59 -13.68
N TRP A 95 3.08 -16.48 -12.99
CA TRP A 95 4.02 -17.42 -13.58
C TRP A 95 3.90 -18.82 -12.94
N TYR A 96 4.45 -19.82 -13.62
CA TYR A 96 4.55 -21.20 -13.13
C TYR A 96 5.89 -21.82 -13.54
N PRO A 97 6.44 -22.80 -12.80
CA PRO A 97 7.68 -23.47 -13.18
C PRO A 97 7.50 -24.25 -14.50
N SER A 98 8.50 -24.21 -15.37
CA SER A 98 8.49 -24.99 -16.62
C SER A 98 8.61 -26.51 -16.39
N GLY A 99 9.09 -26.91 -15.20
CA GLY A 99 9.36 -28.31 -14.82
C GLY A 99 10.84 -28.71 -14.90
N ASP A 100 11.73 -27.84 -15.41
CA ASP A 100 13.18 -28.10 -15.51
C ASP A 100 13.97 -27.74 -14.23
N GLY A 101 13.31 -27.20 -13.21
CA GLY A 101 13.92 -26.76 -11.96
C GLY A 101 14.72 -25.45 -12.04
N ALA A 102 14.74 -24.77 -13.19
CA ALA A 102 15.54 -23.56 -13.44
C ALA A 102 14.75 -22.40 -14.07
N THR A 103 13.64 -22.68 -14.76
CA THR A 103 12.91 -21.71 -15.58
C THR A 103 11.46 -21.54 -15.11
N ILE A 104 10.95 -20.33 -15.33
CA ILE A 104 9.54 -19.98 -15.10
C ILE A 104 8.91 -19.54 -16.42
N LEU A 105 7.63 -19.84 -16.58
CA LEU A 105 6.83 -19.43 -17.73
C LEU A 105 5.71 -18.50 -17.25
N ALA A 106 5.49 -17.42 -17.99
CA ALA A 106 4.33 -16.56 -17.76
C ALA A 106 3.04 -17.34 -18.03
N SER A 107 2.09 -17.25 -17.10
CA SER A 107 0.76 -17.83 -17.25
C SER A 107 -0.06 -16.95 -18.18
N LYS A 108 -0.20 -17.36 -19.45
CA LYS A 108 -1.01 -16.63 -20.44
C LYS A 108 -2.44 -16.38 -19.94
N LYS A 109 -3.09 -17.41 -19.38
CA LYS A 109 -4.48 -17.34 -18.90
C LYS A 109 -4.62 -16.36 -17.73
N LYS A 110 -3.74 -16.43 -16.74
CA LYS A 110 -3.80 -15.55 -15.55
C LYS A 110 -3.27 -14.13 -15.83
N GLY A 111 -2.37 -13.98 -16.79
CA GLY A 111 -1.81 -12.69 -17.19
C GLY A 111 -2.66 -11.91 -18.19
N ALA A 112 -3.55 -12.57 -18.94
CA ALA A 112 -4.39 -11.92 -19.95
C ALA A 112 -5.18 -10.71 -19.39
N PRO A 113 -5.82 -10.78 -18.20
CA PRO A 113 -6.51 -9.62 -17.63
C PRO A 113 -5.60 -8.41 -17.36
N ILE A 114 -4.32 -8.64 -17.00
CA ILE A 114 -3.35 -7.56 -16.80
C ILE A 114 -3.02 -6.88 -18.13
N TRP A 115 -2.80 -7.68 -19.18
CA TRP A 115 -2.53 -7.16 -20.52
C TRP A 115 -3.72 -6.43 -21.11
N ASP A 116 -4.93 -6.95 -20.91
CA ASP A 116 -6.17 -6.31 -21.33
C ASP A 116 -6.35 -4.97 -20.62
N ALA A 117 -6.03 -4.90 -19.33
CA ALA A 117 -6.10 -3.65 -18.57
C ALA A 117 -5.11 -2.60 -19.08
N ILE A 118 -3.88 -3.01 -19.39
CA ILE A 118 -2.86 -2.12 -19.98
C ILE A 118 -3.31 -1.64 -21.37
N ALA A 119 -3.84 -2.55 -22.21
CA ALA A 119 -4.23 -2.23 -23.58
C ALA A 119 -5.43 -1.28 -23.67
N ASN A 120 -6.36 -1.37 -22.70
CA ASN A 120 -7.59 -0.59 -22.68
C ASN A 120 -7.57 0.57 -21.67
N ASP A 121 -6.41 0.84 -21.04
CA ASP A 121 -6.24 1.88 -20.02
C ASP A 121 -7.29 1.78 -18.89
N THR A 122 -7.50 0.57 -18.38
CA THR A 122 -8.44 0.33 -17.27
C THR A 122 -7.69 0.05 -15.97
N PRO A 123 -8.22 0.47 -14.80
CA PRO A 123 -7.57 0.22 -13.51
C PRO A 123 -7.26 -1.26 -13.25
N TRP A 124 -6.07 -1.54 -12.75
CA TRP A 124 -5.66 -2.86 -12.27
C TRP A 124 -5.05 -2.79 -10.87
N PRO A 125 -5.40 -3.70 -9.95
CA PRO A 125 -6.45 -4.72 -10.06
C PRO A 125 -7.85 -4.11 -10.25
N PRO A 126 -8.81 -4.85 -10.83
CA PRO A 126 -10.18 -4.38 -10.95
C PRO A 126 -10.71 -4.05 -9.56
N SER A 127 -11.08 -2.79 -9.35
CA SER A 127 -11.71 -2.33 -8.12
C SER A 127 -13.10 -2.96 -8.00
N GLY A 128 -13.51 -3.34 -6.79
CA GLY A 128 -14.89 -3.74 -6.45
C GLY A 128 -15.93 -2.61 -6.55
N GLY A 129 -15.69 -1.61 -7.41
CA GLY A 129 -16.40 -0.33 -7.41
C GLY A 129 -15.66 0.73 -6.58
N THR A 130 -15.72 1.97 -7.05
CA THR A 130 -15.31 3.21 -6.34
C THR A 130 -13.92 3.25 -5.71
N GLY A 131 -12.85 2.99 -6.46
CA GLY A 131 -11.49 3.38 -6.02
C GLY A 131 -11.04 2.82 -4.67
N GLU A 132 -11.68 1.74 -4.21
CA GLU A 132 -11.39 1.12 -2.93
C GLU A 132 -9.99 0.51 -2.92
N ALA A 133 -9.30 0.67 -1.79
CA ALA A 133 -7.96 0.15 -1.61
C ALA A 133 -7.95 -1.37 -1.78
N LEU A 134 -6.91 -1.92 -2.42
CA LEU A 134 -6.73 -3.37 -2.48
C LEU A 134 -6.54 -3.94 -1.07
N LEU A 135 -7.58 -4.59 -0.55
CA LEU A 135 -7.55 -5.24 0.75
C LEU A 135 -7.02 -6.66 0.60
N LYS A 136 -6.04 -7.04 1.42
CA LYS A 136 -5.37 -8.35 1.35
C LYS A 136 -5.52 -9.20 2.61
N VAL A 137 -5.97 -8.59 3.69
CA VAL A 137 -6.07 -9.24 5.00
C VAL A 137 -7.53 -9.26 5.39
N GLN A 138 -8.07 -10.45 5.57
CA GLN A 138 -9.45 -10.63 6.00
C GLN A 138 -9.67 -10.05 7.40
N PRO A 139 -10.86 -9.47 7.69
CA PRO A 139 -11.20 -8.93 9.01
C PRO A 139 -10.92 -9.89 10.18
N GLU A 140 -11.15 -11.18 9.98
CA GLU A 140 -10.95 -12.23 11.00
C GLU A 140 -9.50 -12.38 11.47
N MET A 141 -8.52 -11.88 10.71
CA MET A 141 -7.10 -11.91 11.06
C MET A 141 -6.66 -10.66 11.84
N ILE A 142 -7.55 -9.67 12.01
CA ILE A 142 -7.24 -8.36 12.56
C ILE A 142 -7.86 -8.22 13.95
N ARG A 143 -7.03 -7.89 14.93
CA ARG A 143 -7.48 -7.61 16.31
C ARG A 143 -7.53 -6.11 16.56
N VAL A 144 -8.67 -5.62 17.07
CA VAL A 144 -8.95 -4.18 17.23
C VAL A 144 -9.46 -3.87 18.64
N ASN A 145 -8.76 -2.98 19.34
CA ASN A 145 -9.27 -2.27 20.51
C ASN A 145 -10.11 -1.09 20.05
N VAL A 146 -11.24 -0.82 20.70
CA VAL A 146 -12.19 0.22 20.30
C VAL A 146 -12.36 1.21 21.45
N LEU A 147 -11.89 2.44 21.26
CA LEU A 147 -11.94 3.50 22.26
C LEU A 147 -12.89 4.62 21.81
N ASN A 148 -13.79 5.02 22.70
CA ASN A 148 -14.68 6.15 22.49
C ASN A 148 -13.97 7.46 22.81
N GLY A 149 -13.65 8.25 21.79
CA GLY A 149 -13.12 9.60 21.93
C GLY A 149 -14.18 10.69 21.95
N THR A 150 -15.47 10.34 22.07
CA THR A 150 -16.60 11.29 22.01
C THR A 150 -17.35 11.38 23.34
N ALA A 151 -18.15 12.44 23.50
CA ALA A 151 -19.07 12.57 24.65
C ALA A 151 -20.27 11.59 24.60
N THR A 152 -20.48 10.90 23.46
CA THR A 152 -21.61 9.99 23.26
C THR A 152 -21.38 8.69 24.01
N LYS A 153 -22.20 8.43 25.04
CA LYS A 153 -22.08 7.19 25.83
C LYS A 153 -22.36 5.95 24.98
N GLY A 154 -21.53 4.93 25.14
CA GLY A 154 -21.73 3.62 24.50
C GLY A 154 -21.28 3.53 23.04
N MET A 155 -20.69 4.58 22.47
CA MET A 155 -20.26 4.59 21.07
C MET A 155 -19.26 3.46 20.76
N ALA A 156 -18.24 3.27 21.60
CA ALA A 156 -17.27 2.17 21.42
C ALA A 156 -17.94 0.78 21.40
N LYS A 157 -18.95 0.54 22.24
CA LYS A 157 -19.68 -0.74 22.23
C LYS A 157 -20.47 -0.93 20.94
N LYS A 158 -21.10 0.14 20.44
CA LYS A 158 -21.85 0.12 19.17
C LYS A 158 -20.91 -0.21 18.01
N VAL A 159 -19.79 0.51 17.89
CA VAL A 159 -18.82 0.32 16.81
C VAL A 159 -18.12 -1.04 16.92
N ALA A 160 -17.74 -1.46 18.12
CA ALA A 160 -17.18 -2.79 18.36
C ALA A 160 -18.12 -3.91 17.89
N LYS A 161 -19.43 -3.76 18.15
CA LYS A 161 -20.41 -4.71 17.63
C LYS A 161 -20.44 -4.70 16.09
N GLN A 162 -20.49 -3.54 15.46
CA GLN A 162 -20.50 -3.44 13.99
C GLN A 162 -19.24 -4.05 13.36
N LEU A 163 -18.07 -3.79 13.93
CA LEU A 163 -16.81 -4.40 13.49
C LEU A 163 -16.81 -5.92 13.70
N SER A 164 -17.32 -6.40 14.84
CA SER A 164 -17.46 -7.84 15.09
C SER A 164 -18.41 -8.51 14.09
N ASP A 165 -19.49 -7.81 13.70
CA ASP A 165 -20.45 -8.30 12.69
C ASP A 165 -19.79 -8.38 11.30
N GLN A 166 -18.73 -7.59 11.04
CA GLN A 166 -17.87 -7.68 9.85
C GLN A 166 -16.72 -8.70 9.99
N GLY A 167 -16.65 -9.43 11.11
CA GLY A 167 -15.65 -10.48 11.34
C GLY A 167 -14.36 -10.02 12.04
N PHE A 168 -14.20 -8.74 12.38
CA PHE A 168 -13.02 -8.28 13.13
C PHE A 168 -12.96 -8.89 14.53
N ARG A 169 -11.74 -9.22 15.01
CA ARG A 169 -11.55 -9.71 16.38
C ARG A 169 -11.48 -8.55 17.36
N ILE A 170 -12.53 -8.34 18.14
CA ILE A 170 -12.55 -7.26 19.13
C ILE A 170 -11.68 -7.61 20.35
N GLY A 171 -10.83 -6.66 20.74
CA GLY A 171 -10.06 -6.66 21.97
C GLY A 171 -10.76 -5.84 23.05
N ASP A 172 -10.05 -4.86 23.60
CA ASP A 172 -10.56 -4.00 24.65
C ASP A 172 -11.55 -2.96 24.10
N VAL A 173 -12.65 -2.73 24.81
CA VAL A 173 -13.66 -1.74 24.46
C VAL A 173 -13.79 -0.76 25.62
N GLY A 174 -13.50 0.51 25.37
CA GLY A 174 -13.39 1.52 26.42
C GLY A 174 -13.62 2.94 25.96
N ASN A 175 -13.21 3.89 26.79
CA ASN A 175 -13.14 5.31 26.42
C ASN A 175 -11.68 5.68 26.19
N ALA A 176 -11.43 6.63 25.29
CA ALA A 176 -10.13 7.27 25.17
C ALA A 176 -9.89 8.23 26.35
N ASP A 177 -8.66 8.72 26.48
CA ASP A 177 -8.27 9.66 27.54
C ASP A 177 -9.03 10.99 27.48
N THR A 178 -9.54 11.34 26.30
CA THR A 178 -10.35 12.55 26.07
C THR A 178 -11.64 12.20 25.35
N SER A 179 -12.68 13.02 25.54
CA SER A 179 -14.00 12.87 24.92
C SER A 179 -14.30 13.93 23.84
N THR A 180 -13.25 14.60 23.34
CA THR A 180 -13.33 15.70 22.36
C THR A 180 -12.55 15.38 21.08
N VAL A 181 -12.30 14.11 20.80
CA VAL A 181 -11.63 13.67 19.58
C VAL A 181 -12.55 13.99 18.40
N THR A 182 -12.05 14.77 17.45
CA THR A 182 -12.82 15.17 16.26
C THR A 182 -12.67 14.18 15.12
N THR A 183 -11.47 13.61 14.98
CA THR A 183 -11.08 12.74 13.87
C THR A 183 -10.94 11.30 14.33
N THR A 184 -11.60 10.38 13.65
CA THR A 184 -11.49 8.95 13.91
C THR A 184 -10.14 8.46 13.42
N THR A 185 -9.36 7.82 14.29
CA THR A 185 -8.04 7.31 13.93
C THR A 185 -7.92 5.81 14.14
N ALA A 186 -7.25 5.14 13.20
CA ALA A 186 -6.82 3.76 13.33
C ALA A 186 -5.32 3.76 13.63
N GLN A 187 -4.96 3.47 14.89
CA GLN A 187 -3.59 3.37 15.34
C GLN A 187 -3.05 1.96 15.12
N TYR A 188 -1.89 1.84 14.47
CA TYR A 188 -1.29 0.55 14.14
C TYR A 188 0.24 0.62 14.10
N ASP A 189 0.92 -0.50 14.34
CA ASP A 189 2.36 -0.59 14.09
C ASP A 189 2.61 -0.58 12.57
N PRO A 190 3.56 0.22 12.05
CA PRO A 190 3.89 0.25 10.62
C PRO A 190 4.19 -1.12 9.98
N ARG A 191 4.49 -2.16 10.76
CA ARG A 191 4.62 -3.55 10.31
C ARG A 191 3.30 -4.22 9.89
N TRP A 192 2.18 -3.71 10.39
CA TRP A 192 0.82 -4.20 10.14
C TRP A 192 0.02 -3.27 9.23
N ASP A 193 0.68 -2.43 8.45
CA ASP A 193 0.08 -1.47 7.51
C ASP A 193 -0.88 -2.15 6.51
N VAL A 194 -0.52 -3.32 5.98
CA VAL A 194 -1.39 -4.08 5.06
C VAL A 194 -2.68 -4.52 5.76
N SER A 195 -2.59 -4.93 7.02
CA SER A 195 -3.76 -5.27 7.84
C SER A 195 -4.57 -4.02 8.19
N ALA A 196 -3.91 -2.89 8.46
CA ALA A 196 -4.55 -1.64 8.86
C ALA A 196 -5.44 -1.08 7.77
N LYS A 197 -5.10 -1.31 6.49
CA LYS A 197 -5.94 -0.90 5.34
C LYS A 197 -7.35 -1.46 5.41
N THR A 198 -7.52 -2.72 5.82
CA THR A 198 -8.84 -3.33 5.96
C THR A 198 -9.66 -2.64 7.05
N LEU A 199 -9.04 -2.30 8.19
CA LEU A 199 -9.71 -1.55 9.26
C LEU A 199 -10.05 -0.13 8.82
N ILE A 200 -9.12 0.56 8.16
CA ILE A 200 -9.30 1.93 7.64
C ILE A 200 -10.44 1.96 6.62
N ALA A 201 -10.45 1.04 5.66
CA ALA A 201 -11.52 0.95 4.66
C ALA A 201 -12.89 0.68 5.30
N ALA A 202 -12.94 -0.17 6.33
CA ALA A 202 -14.18 -0.48 7.04
C ALA A 202 -14.71 0.67 7.91
N THR A 203 -13.89 1.69 8.22
CA THR A 203 -14.24 2.71 9.22
C THR A 203 -14.09 4.15 8.74
N ASP A 204 -13.52 4.35 7.54
CA ASP A 204 -13.08 5.65 7.02
C ASP A 204 -12.14 6.41 7.98
N ALA A 205 -11.43 5.67 8.84
CA ALA A 205 -10.55 6.25 9.85
C ALA A 205 -9.25 6.78 9.22
N ALA A 206 -8.72 7.87 9.75
CA ALA A 206 -7.37 8.30 9.43
C ALA A 206 -6.34 7.30 9.99
N GLY A 207 -5.47 6.76 9.13
CA GLY A 207 -4.42 5.85 9.56
C GLY A 207 -3.32 6.57 10.36
N GLU A 208 -3.00 6.08 11.55
CA GLU A 208 -2.02 6.66 12.47
C GLU A 208 -0.93 5.63 12.83
N PRO A 209 0.21 5.62 12.12
CA PRO A 209 1.28 4.67 12.38
C PRO A 209 2.05 4.95 13.69
N ILE A 210 2.04 4.01 14.63
CA ILE A 210 2.73 4.08 15.92
C ILE A 210 3.74 2.92 16.06
N LYS A 211 5.04 3.24 16.02
CA LYS A 211 6.11 2.24 16.15
C LYS A 211 6.04 1.50 17.49
N LYS A 212 6.22 0.18 17.45
CA LYS A 212 6.23 -0.72 18.62
C LYS A 212 4.91 -0.76 19.39
N SER A 213 3.79 -0.44 18.74
CA SER A 213 2.45 -0.59 19.33
C SER A 213 1.97 -2.05 19.33
N GLY A 214 2.64 -2.93 18.57
CA GLY A 214 2.36 -4.36 18.55
C GLY A 214 1.35 -4.76 17.48
N GLN A 215 0.75 -5.94 17.64
CA GLN A 215 -0.15 -6.55 16.64
C GLN A 215 -1.62 -6.14 16.78
N THR A 216 -2.01 -5.56 17.91
CA THR A 216 -3.38 -5.11 18.16
C THR A 216 -3.50 -3.66 17.73
N MET A 217 -4.45 -3.38 16.83
CA MET A 217 -4.75 -2.02 16.41
C MET A 217 -5.69 -1.36 17.40
N THR A 218 -5.64 -0.02 17.49
CA THR A 218 -6.57 0.74 18.32
C THR A 218 -7.36 1.71 17.44
N LEU A 219 -8.67 1.55 17.39
CA LEU A 219 -9.59 2.50 16.77
C LEU A 219 -10.04 3.51 17.83
N ILE A 220 -9.70 4.78 17.64
CA ILE A 220 -10.19 5.89 18.45
C ILE A 220 -11.30 6.59 17.68
N ILE A 221 -12.51 6.54 18.21
CA ILE A 221 -13.71 7.08 17.55
C ILE A 221 -13.79 8.58 17.78
N GLY A 222 -13.74 9.35 16.70
CA GLY A 222 -13.96 10.79 16.68
C GLY A 222 -15.41 11.18 16.39
N SER A 223 -15.69 12.48 16.47
CA SER A 223 -17.02 13.01 16.12
C SER A 223 -17.38 12.93 14.63
N ASP A 224 -16.38 12.71 13.77
CA ASP A 224 -16.54 12.48 12.33
C ASP A 224 -17.00 11.06 11.97
N PHE A 225 -16.98 10.12 12.92
CA PHE A 225 -17.36 8.73 12.65
C PHE A 225 -18.83 8.62 12.22
N THR A 226 -19.06 7.92 11.10
CA THR A 226 -20.39 7.73 10.54
C THR A 226 -20.90 6.30 10.75
N ALA A 227 -20.24 5.32 10.15
CA ALA A 227 -20.62 3.91 10.20
C ALA A 227 -19.43 2.99 9.88
N VAL A 228 -19.59 1.71 10.24
CA VAL A 228 -18.74 0.64 9.70
C VAL A 228 -19.30 0.22 8.35
N THR A 229 -18.48 0.23 7.32
CA THR A 229 -18.79 -0.26 5.97
C THR A 229 -18.33 -1.72 5.81
N PRO A 230 -19.11 -2.57 5.12
CA PRO A 230 -18.63 -3.88 4.74
C PRO A 230 -17.40 -3.78 3.83
N VAL A 231 -16.42 -4.65 4.08
CA VAL A 231 -15.20 -4.74 3.28
C VAL A 231 -15.13 -6.08 2.57
N GLU A 232 -14.88 -6.06 1.26
CA GLU A 232 -14.66 -7.25 0.46
C GLU A 232 -13.17 -7.41 0.13
N ILE A 233 -12.66 -8.64 0.30
CA ILE A 233 -11.30 -9.00 -0.14
C ILE A 233 -11.42 -9.52 -1.57
N THR A 234 -10.78 -8.84 -2.52
CA THR A 234 -10.83 -9.25 -3.94
C THR A 234 -10.15 -10.60 -4.16
N ASP A 235 -10.73 -11.48 -4.98
CA ASP A 235 -10.17 -12.80 -5.34
C ASP A 235 -8.70 -12.74 -5.85
N LEU A 236 -8.30 -11.63 -6.46
CA LEU A 236 -6.93 -11.42 -6.94
C LEU A 236 -5.92 -11.21 -5.81
N ALA A 237 -6.35 -10.70 -4.66
CA ALA A 237 -5.54 -10.67 -3.44
C ALA A 237 -5.37 -12.08 -2.84
N GLU A 238 -6.31 -12.99 -3.12
CA GLU A 238 -6.22 -14.40 -2.72
C GLU A 238 -5.30 -15.21 -3.65
N ASP A 239 -5.12 -14.80 -4.91
CA ASP A 239 -4.16 -15.41 -5.83
C ASP A 239 -2.70 -15.07 -5.45
N ARG A 240 -2.11 -15.96 -4.65
CA ARG A 240 -0.71 -15.90 -4.20
C ARG A 240 0.33 -15.90 -5.33
N THR A 241 -0.05 -16.15 -6.58
CA THR A 241 0.85 -16.05 -7.74
C THR A 241 0.91 -14.65 -8.34
N ALA A 242 -0.06 -13.78 -8.04
CA ALA A 242 -0.16 -12.43 -8.62
C ALA A 242 0.62 -11.36 -7.83
N ASN A 243 1.08 -11.65 -6.59
CA ASN A 243 1.90 -10.79 -5.73
C ASN A 243 1.70 -9.29 -6.00
N ILE A 244 0.47 -8.82 -5.82
CA ILE A 244 0.09 -7.42 -6.02
C ILE A 244 0.50 -6.65 -4.76
N ASN A 245 1.17 -5.51 -4.88
CA ASN A 245 1.49 -4.62 -3.76
C ASN A 245 1.16 -3.18 -4.12
N THR A 246 0.69 -2.38 -3.16
CA THR A 246 0.46 -0.95 -3.39
C THR A 246 1.64 -0.09 -2.91
N GLY A 247 1.82 1.07 -3.52
CA GLY A 247 2.99 1.93 -3.34
C GLY A 247 3.08 2.65 -2.00
N ASP A 248 2.12 2.47 -1.11
CA ASP A 248 2.10 2.92 0.27
C ASP A 248 2.43 1.82 1.28
N GLU A 249 2.62 0.57 0.82
CA GLU A 249 3.00 -0.53 1.71
C GLU A 249 4.41 -0.34 2.28
N ASN A 250 4.58 -0.81 3.53
CA ASN A 250 5.81 -0.75 4.29
C ASN A 250 6.59 -2.06 4.16
N PHE A 251 7.40 -2.12 3.12
CA PHE A 251 8.22 -3.29 2.79
C PHE A 251 9.42 -3.51 3.73
N CYS A 252 9.78 -2.50 4.54
CA CYS A 252 10.98 -2.53 5.38
C CYS A 252 10.72 -2.96 6.83
N ALA A 253 9.46 -3.25 7.20
CA ALA A 253 9.06 -3.54 8.57
C ALA A 253 9.08 -5.04 8.96
N GLN A 254 9.85 -5.86 8.24
CA GLN A 254 9.98 -7.30 8.55
C GLN A 254 10.84 -7.54 9.80
#